data_AF-A0A0Q6VAN2-F1
#
_entry.id   AF-A0A0Q6VAN2-F1
#
_cell.length_a   1.000
_cell.length_b   1.000
_cell.length_c   1.000
_cell.angle_alpha   90.00
_cell.angle_beta   90.00
_cell.angle_gamma   90.00
#
_symmetry.space_group_name_H-M   'P 1'
#
loop_
_entity.id
_entity.type
_entity.pdbx_description
1 polymer ?
#
loop_
_entity_poly.entity_id
_entity_poly.type
_entity_poly.pdbx_seq_one_letter_code
_entity_poly.pdbx_strand_id
1 'polypeptide(L)'
;MSQLVRLVVSCVILGIGVAMILIASLGSDGYSTMINGLSIALDVEFWIVNLVVGVVLVLMAWARGLKPGLGTITQPLVVGFVVSGLLDTFAEPDAWWARAALLVLAFPVLAVGVAGYLAVDAGAGPTEAAALAFDPPVPFKWSYSVVQGGGALVGWWCGAAVGPGTVLVIFLLGPLVDLLSGRFRVLSIDRSGRPAS
;
A
#
# COMPACT_ATOMS: atom_id res chain seq x y z
N MET A 1 14.77 14.65 12.67
CA MET A 1 13.80 14.69 11.56
C MET A 1 12.40 14.65 12.17
N SER A 2 11.48 15.57 11.82
CA SER A 2 10.13 15.54 12.40
C SER A 2 9.36 14.29 11.95
N GLN A 3 8.39 13.85 12.74
CA GLN A 3 7.56 12.67 12.39
C GLN A 3 6.91 12.83 11.02
N LEU A 4 6.40 14.02 10.69
CA LEU A 4 5.80 14.31 9.39
C LEU A 4 6.79 14.12 8.23
N VAL A 5 8.03 14.59 8.36
CA VAL A 5 9.05 14.42 7.31
C VAL A 5 9.38 12.93 7.12
N ARG A 6 9.52 12.16 8.22
CA ARG A 6 9.71 10.70 8.14
C ARG A 6 8.54 10.01 7.44
N LEU A 7 7.31 10.43 7.75
CA LEU A 7 6.10 9.89 7.15
C LEU A 7 6.08 10.15 5.64
N VAL A 8 6.27 11.40 5.23
CA VAL A 8 6.25 11.80 3.81
C VAL A 8 7.35 11.08 3.04
N VAL A 9 8.59 11.06 3.55
CA VAL A 9 9.70 10.33 2.89
C VAL A 9 9.37 8.85 2.74
N SER A 10 8.83 8.21 3.79
CA SER A 10 8.44 6.80 3.71
C SER A 10 7.31 6.56 2.71
N CYS A 11 6.34 7.47 2.63
CA CYS A 11 5.24 7.42 1.66
C CYS A 11 5.73 7.62 0.22
N VAL A 12 6.72 8.50 0.01
CA VAL A 12 7.35 8.66 -1.32
C VAL A 12 8.06 7.38 -1.74
N ILE A 13 8.86 6.79 -0.85
CA ILE A 13 9.54 5.51 -1.13
C ILE A 13 8.52 4.41 -1.40
N LEU A 14 7.47 4.33 -0.59
CA LEU A 14 6.36 3.38 -0.79
C LEU A 14 5.70 3.59 -2.16
N GLY A 15 5.38 4.84 -2.53
CA GLY A 15 4.79 5.17 -3.81
C GLY A 15 5.67 4.80 -5.00
N ILE A 16 6.99 5.01 -4.90
CA ILE A 16 7.95 4.54 -5.92
C ILE A 16 7.85 3.02 -6.07
N GLY A 17 7.88 2.28 -4.96
CA GLY A 17 7.76 0.82 -4.98
C GLY A 17 6.43 0.34 -5.58
N VAL A 18 5.32 1.00 -5.25
CA VAL A 18 3.99 0.69 -5.81
C VAL A 18 3.96 0.98 -7.31
N ALA A 19 4.52 2.11 -7.76
CA ALA A 19 4.60 2.42 -9.18
C ALA A 19 5.43 1.36 -9.93
N MET A 20 6.57 0.93 -9.38
CA MET A 20 7.41 -0.08 -10.01
C MET A 20 6.67 -1.42 -10.22
N ILE A 21 5.90 -1.90 -9.24
CA ILE A 21 5.13 -3.15 -9.40
C ILE A 21 3.95 -3.00 -10.38
N LEU A 22 3.33 -1.82 -10.43
CA LEU A 22 2.24 -1.54 -11.37
C LEU A 22 2.76 -1.42 -12.81
N ILE A 23 3.86 -0.70 -13.03
CA ILE A 23 4.55 -0.57 -14.33
C ILE A 23 5.06 -1.93 -14.81
N ALA A 24 5.49 -2.80 -13.89
CA ALA A 24 5.92 -4.15 -14.24
C ALA A 24 4.78 -5.02 -14.79
N SER A 25 3.51 -4.67 -14.55
CA SER A 25 2.30 -5.37 -15.03
C SER A 25 2.26 -6.88 -14.76
N LEU A 26 2.96 -7.35 -13.71
CA LEU A 26 3.01 -8.77 -13.31
C LEU A 26 2.12 -9.08 -12.10
N GLY A 27 1.30 -8.13 -11.67
CA GLY A 27 0.45 -8.22 -10.49
C GLY A 27 0.97 -7.41 -9.29
N SER A 28 0.05 -7.02 -8.42
CA SER A 28 0.30 -6.15 -7.27
C SER A 28 -0.46 -6.65 -6.03
N ASP A 29 -0.40 -5.90 -4.92
CA ASP A 29 -1.26 -6.10 -3.76
C ASP A 29 -2.72 -5.78 -4.08
N GLY A 30 -3.65 -6.27 -3.26
CA GLY A 30 -5.08 -6.17 -3.55
C GLY A 30 -5.61 -4.74 -3.65
N TYR A 31 -5.10 -3.83 -2.83
CA TYR A 31 -5.54 -2.44 -2.81
C TYR A 31 -5.02 -1.67 -4.02
N SER A 32 -3.73 -1.77 -4.32
CA SER A 32 -3.16 -1.12 -5.51
C SER A 32 -3.74 -1.70 -6.80
N THR A 33 -4.05 -3.01 -6.83
CA THR A 33 -4.74 -3.65 -7.95
C THR A 33 -6.14 -3.06 -8.14
N MET A 34 -6.90 -2.89 -7.06
CA MET A 34 -8.23 -2.28 -7.11
C MET A 34 -8.19 -0.85 -7.66
N ILE A 35 -7.28 -0.01 -7.16
CA ILE A 35 -7.15 1.38 -7.59
C ILE A 35 -6.72 1.45 -9.04
N ASN A 36 -5.70 0.68 -9.43
CA ASN A 36 -5.23 0.64 -10.81
C ASN A 36 -6.35 0.19 -11.76
N GLY A 37 -7.10 -0.85 -11.39
CA GLY A 37 -8.20 -1.34 -12.20
C GLY A 37 -9.30 -0.30 -12.35
N LEU A 38 -9.75 0.31 -11.26
CA LEU A 38 -10.74 1.39 -11.31
C LEU A 38 -10.25 2.60 -12.11
N SER A 39 -8.97 2.94 -12.00
CA SER A 39 -8.33 4.01 -12.78
C SER A 39 -8.42 3.72 -14.28
N ILE A 40 -8.09 2.49 -14.71
CA ILE A 40 -8.21 2.03 -16.10
C ILE A 40 -9.67 2.03 -16.57
N ALA A 41 -10.58 1.46 -15.77
CA ALA A 41 -11.98 1.29 -16.17
C ALA A 41 -12.78 2.61 -16.23
N LEU A 42 -12.42 3.58 -15.40
CA LEU A 42 -13.09 4.89 -15.32
C LEU A 42 -12.39 5.97 -16.15
N ASP A 43 -11.20 5.69 -16.68
CA ASP A 43 -10.32 6.68 -17.35
C ASP A 43 -10.04 7.90 -16.43
N VAL A 44 -9.65 7.60 -15.19
CA VAL A 44 -9.39 8.59 -14.13
C VAL A 44 -8.02 8.34 -13.53
N GLU A 45 -7.30 9.41 -13.24
CA GLU A 45 -5.99 9.39 -12.58
C GLU A 45 -5.94 8.51 -11.32
N PHE A 46 -4.88 7.71 -11.19
CA PHE A 46 -4.66 6.81 -10.06
C PHE A 46 -4.78 7.55 -8.71
N TRP A 47 -4.22 8.75 -8.58
CA TRP A 47 -4.28 9.53 -7.34
C TRP A 47 -5.71 9.89 -6.92
N ILE A 48 -6.61 10.17 -7.88
CA ILE A 48 -8.02 10.51 -7.59
C ILE A 48 -8.71 9.27 -7.05
N VAL A 49 -8.55 8.13 -7.73
CA VAL A 49 -9.16 6.87 -7.30
C VAL A 49 -8.61 6.45 -5.94
N ASN A 50 -7.29 6.56 -5.73
CA ASN A 50 -6.64 6.26 -4.45
C ASN A 50 -7.19 7.14 -3.32
N LEU A 51 -7.38 8.44 -3.59
CA LEU A 51 -7.94 9.38 -2.62
C LEU A 51 -9.39 9.05 -2.29
N VAL A 52 -10.24 8.82 -3.30
CA VAL A 52 -11.67 8.51 -3.11
C VAL A 52 -11.84 7.20 -2.34
N VAL A 53 -11.18 6.13 -2.79
CA VAL A 53 -11.23 4.82 -2.11
C VAL A 53 -10.65 4.95 -0.71
N GLY A 54 -9.53 5.66 -0.54
CA GLY A 54 -8.93 5.95 0.75
C GLY A 54 -9.92 6.60 1.70
N VAL A 55 -10.57 7.70 1.28
CA VAL A 55 -11.60 8.39 2.06
C VAL A 55 -12.75 7.46 2.41
N VAL A 56 -13.25 6.65 1.47
CA VAL A 56 -14.35 5.71 1.74
C VAL A 56 -13.96 4.69 2.82
N LEU A 57 -12.78 4.08 2.73
CA LEU A 57 -12.30 3.12 3.73
C LEU A 57 -12.14 3.77 5.10
N VAL A 58 -11.69 5.02 5.14
CA VAL A 58 -11.49 5.79 6.37
C VAL A 58 -12.82 6.19 7.00
N LEU A 59 -13.79 6.63 6.21
CA LEU A 59 -15.13 6.92 6.68
C LEU A 59 -15.82 5.67 7.21
N MET A 60 -15.63 4.52 6.55
CA MET A 60 -16.12 3.23 7.05
C MET A 60 -15.48 2.88 8.39
N ALA A 61 -14.16 3.03 8.53
CA ALA A 61 -13.47 2.78 9.77
C ALA A 61 -13.95 3.72 10.89
N TRP A 62 -14.14 5.00 10.57
CA TRP A 62 -14.63 6.02 11.49
C TRP A 62 -16.07 5.76 11.95
N ALA A 63 -16.96 5.33 11.05
CA ALA A 63 -18.32 4.93 11.38
C ALA A 63 -18.38 3.75 12.37
N ARG A 64 -17.31 2.93 12.43
CA ARG A 64 -17.14 1.83 13.39
C ARG A 64 -16.34 2.23 14.64
N GLY A 65 -16.02 3.52 14.80
CA GLY A 65 -15.37 4.06 16.00
C GLY A 65 -13.85 4.16 15.93
N LEU A 66 -13.22 3.79 14.81
CA LEU A 66 -11.78 3.89 14.62
C LEU A 66 -11.41 5.29 14.11
N LYS A 67 -10.80 6.11 14.95
CA LYS A 67 -10.45 7.50 14.61
C LYS A 67 -9.30 7.53 13.59
N PRO A 68 -9.39 8.33 12.51
CA PRO A 68 -8.31 8.47 11.54
C PRO A 68 -7.07 9.11 12.17
N GLY A 69 -5.90 8.58 11.81
CA GLY A 69 -4.60 9.16 12.14
C GLY A 69 -4.10 10.10 11.04
N LEU A 70 -2.95 10.76 11.28
CA LEU A 70 -2.30 11.59 10.26
C LEU A 70 -1.84 10.77 9.04
N GLY A 71 -1.38 9.54 9.27
CA GLY A 71 -0.98 8.59 8.23
C GLY A 71 -2.13 8.21 7.31
N THR A 72 -3.33 8.08 7.87
CA THR A 72 -4.55 7.69 7.17
C THR A 72 -4.94 8.63 6.03
N ILE A 73 -4.56 9.91 6.10
CA ILE A 73 -4.79 10.91 5.05
C ILE A 73 -3.51 11.17 4.24
N THR A 74 -2.37 11.32 4.93
CA THR A 74 -1.10 11.69 4.29
C THR A 74 -0.61 10.59 3.34
N GLN A 75 -0.74 9.32 3.74
CA GLN A 75 -0.27 8.18 2.96
C GLN A 75 -0.97 8.08 1.61
N PRO A 76 -2.32 7.96 1.51
CA PRO A 76 -2.97 7.83 0.20
C PRO A 76 -2.75 9.06 -0.69
N LEU A 77 -2.64 10.26 -0.12
CA LEU A 77 -2.31 11.45 -0.91
C LEU A 77 -0.90 11.36 -1.51
N VAL A 78 0.12 11.19 -0.68
CA VAL A 78 1.53 11.18 -1.14
C VAL A 78 1.80 9.99 -2.05
N VAL A 79 1.35 8.80 -1.66
CA VAL A 79 1.50 7.59 -2.49
C VAL A 79 0.76 7.75 -3.80
N GLY A 80 -0.48 8.26 -3.78
CA GLY A 80 -1.29 8.48 -4.98
C GLY A 80 -0.59 9.38 -5.99
N PHE A 81 -0.11 10.55 -5.55
CA PHE A 81 0.58 11.50 -6.43
C PHE A 81 1.89 10.93 -7.00
N VAL A 82 2.69 10.26 -6.17
CA VAL A 82 3.94 9.65 -6.62
C VAL A 82 3.68 8.55 -7.65
N VAL A 83 2.67 7.70 -7.40
CA VAL A 83 2.29 6.62 -8.33
C VAL A 83 1.77 7.18 -9.64
N SER A 84 0.81 8.13 -9.62
CA SER A 84 0.32 8.79 -10.84
C SER A 84 1.46 9.39 -11.65
N GLY A 85 2.31 10.22 -11.03
CA GLY A 85 3.41 10.86 -11.76
C GLY A 85 4.40 9.87 -12.39
N LEU A 86 4.64 8.73 -11.74
CA LEU A 86 5.51 7.69 -12.30
C LEU A 86 4.81 6.87 -13.41
N LEU A 87 3.52 6.57 -13.28
CA LEU A 87 2.74 5.91 -14.33
C LEU A 87 2.64 6.78 -15.59
N ASP A 88 2.50 8.10 -15.43
CA ASP A 88 2.48 9.05 -16.56
C ASP A 88 3.85 9.19 -17.24
N THR A 89 4.93 9.01 -16.48
CA THR A 89 6.30 9.20 -16.96
C THR A 89 6.89 7.94 -17.59
N PHE A 90 6.54 6.76 -17.08
CA PHE A 90 7.17 5.50 -17.45
C PHE A 90 6.16 4.55 -18.08
N ALA A 91 6.45 4.14 -19.31
CA ALA A 91 5.70 3.10 -19.99
C ALA A 91 6.02 1.70 -19.43
N GLU A 92 5.05 0.80 -19.56
CA GLU A 92 5.22 -0.63 -19.32
C GLU A 92 6.35 -1.20 -20.24
N PRO A 93 7.35 -1.91 -19.70
CA PRO A 93 8.40 -2.51 -20.53
C PRO A 93 7.85 -3.60 -21.45
N ASP A 94 8.25 -3.64 -22.73
CA ASP A 94 7.81 -4.71 -23.64
C ASP A 94 8.40 -6.09 -23.29
N ALA A 95 9.65 -6.11 -22.82
CA ALA A 95 10.36 -7.34 -22.56
C ALA A 95 10.00 -7.96 -21.20
N TRP A 96 9.62 -9.25 -21.20
CA TRP A 96 9.24 -9.98 -19.98
C TRP A 96 10.34 -9.97 -18.90
N TRP A 97 11.62 -10.02 -19.29
CA TRP A 97 12.74 -10.00 -18.36
C TRP A 97 12.91 -8.64 -17.69
N ALA A 98 12.57 -7.55 -18.38
CA ALA A 98 12.62 -6.19 -17.84
C ALA A 98 11.51 -6.00 -16.81
N ARG A 99 10.30 -6.49 -17.09
CA ARG A 99 9.19 -6.55 -16.11
C ARG A 99 9.56 -7.34 -14.88
N ALA A 100 10.16 -8.52 -15.05
CA ALA A 100 10.60 -9.37 -13.95
C ALA A 100 11.69 -8.69 -13.10
N ALA A 101 12.68 -8.06 -13.75
CA ALA A 101 13.71 -7.30 -13.04
C ALA A 101 13.12 -6.11 -12.27
N LEU A 102 12.19 -5.36 -12.88
CA LEU A 102 11.52 -4.24 -12.24
C LEU A 102 10.71 -4.69 -11.01
N LEU A 103 9.98 -5.80 -11.14
CA LEU A 103 9.26 -6.43 -10.02
C LEU A 103 10.21 -6.80 -8.88
N VAL A 104 11.32 -7.49 -9.17
CA VAL A 104 12.31 -7.88 -8.15
C VAL A 104 12.92 -6.67 -7.45
N LEU A 105 13.23 -5.61 -8.20
CA LEU A 105 13.77 -4.36 -7.64
C LEU A 105 12.73 -3.58 -6.83
N ALA A 106 11.43 -3.76 -7.11
CA ALA A 106 10.37 -3.08 -6.38
C ALA A 106 10.22 -3.60 -4.94
N PHE A 107 10.44 -4.90 -4.69
CA PHE A 107 10.31 -5.51 -3.35
C PHE A 107 11.12 -4.83 -2.25
N PRO A 108 12.44 -4.58 -2.40
CA PRO A 108 13.20 -3.88 -1.37
C PRO A 108 12.71 -2.44 -1.18
N VAL A 109 12.30 -1.75 -2.25
CA VAL A 109 11.78 -0.38 -2.17
C VAL A 109 10.46 -0.35 -1.40
N LEU A 110 9.52 -1.25 -1.75
CA LEU A 110 8.27 -1.44 -1.03
C LEU A 110 8.52 -1.75 0.45
N ALA A 111 9.39 -2.71 0.73
CA ALA A 111 9.66 -3.12 2.10
C ALA A 111 10.27 -1.99 2.95
N VAL A 112 11.16 -1.16 2.38
CA VAL A 112 11.67 0.05 3.05
C VAL A 112 10.54 1.06 3.27
N GLY A 113 9.71 1.31 2.25
CA GLY A 113 8.58 2.25 2.35
C GLY A 113 7.58 1.84 3.43
N VAL A 114 7.16 0.57 3.43
CA VAL A 114 6.22 -0.01 4.42
C VAL A 114 6.84 0.02 5.82
N ALA A 115 8.08 -0.49 6.00
CA ALA A 115 8.74 -0.49 7.31
C ALA A 115 8.92 0.93 7.86
N GLY A 116 9.28 1.88 7.00
CA GLY A 116 9.46 3.29 7.37
C GLY A 116 8.14 3.93 7.78
N TYR A 117 7.08 3.70 7.02
CA TYR A 117 5.73 4.16 7.31
C TYR A 117 5.24 3.65 8.67
N LEU A 118 5.34 2.33 8.91
CA LEU A 118 4.92 1.70 10.16
C LEU A 118 5.74 2.19 11.35
N ALA A 119 7.03 2.49 11.17
CA ALA A 119 7.90 3.01 12.23
C ALA A 119 7.59 4.46 12.66
N VAL A 120 6.70 5.18 11.96
CA VAL A 120 6.32 6.56 12.34
C VAL A 120 5.13 6.59 13.30
N ASP A 121 4.41 5.46 13.47
CA ASP A 121 3.19 5.34 14.29
C ASP A 121 2.17 6.46 14.00
N ALA A 122 2.00 6.79 12.71
CA ALA A 122 1.11 7.85 12.26
C ALA A 122 -0.38 7.42 12.20
N GLY A 123 -0.69 6.21 12.69
CA GLY A 123 -1.96 5.52 12.49
C GLY A 123 -1.93 4.50 11.35
N ALA A 124 -3.01 3.74 11.22
CA ALA A 124 -3.17 2.70 10.21
C ALA A 124 -3.49 3.30 8.83
N GLY A 125 -3.10 2.62 7.75
CA GLY A 125 -3.39 3.07 6.39
C GLY A 125 -4.84 2.78 6.04
N PRO A 126 -5.34 3.19 4.87
CA PRO A 126 -6.76 3.01 4.52
C PRO A 126 -7.22 1.55 4.61
N THR A 127 -6.40 0.61 4.13
CA THR A 127 -6.70 -0.82 4.15
C THR A 127 -6.59 -1.42 5.54
N GLU A 128 -5.56 -1.05 6.30
CA GLU A 128 -5.39 -1.52 7.67
C GLU A 128 -6.47 -0.95 8.59
N ALA A 129 -6.83 0.32 8.44
CA ALA A 129 -7.92 0.97 9.18
C ALA A 129 -9.26 0.28 8.89
N ALA A 130 -9.54 -0.02 7.62
CA ALA A 130 -10.71 -0.79 7.22
C ALA A 130 -10.72 -2.18 7.87
N ALA A 131 -9.60 -2.91 7.84
CA ALA A 131 -9.52 -4.24 8.44
C ALA A 131 -9.63 -4.22 9.97
N LEU A 132 -8.99 -3.26 10.64
CA LEU A 132 -9.03 -3.07 12.09
C LEU A 132 -10.43 -2.68 12.58
N ALA A 133 -11.20 -1.93 11.79
CA ALA A 133 -12.55 -1.53 12.15
C ALA A 133 -13.55 -2.70 12.31
N PHE A 134 -13.21 -3.89 11.78
CA PHE A 134 -13.99 -5.11 11.93
C PHE A 134 -13.45 -6.07 13.00
N ASP A 135 -12.38 -5.69 13.72
CA ASP A 135 -11.79 -6.48 14.80
C ASP A 135 -12.05 -5.82 16.16
N PRO A 136 -12.95 -6.34 17.01
CA PRO A 136 -13.86 -7.51 16.82
C PRO A 136 -15.12 -7.19 15.97
N PRO A 137 -15.82 -8.22 15.41
CA PRO A 137 -15.74 -9.66 15.70
C PRO A 137 -14.84 -10.49 14.77
N VAL A 138 -14.36 -9.94 13.66
CA VAL A 138 -13.56 -10.68 12.68
C VAL A 138 -12.08 -10.37 12.92
N PRO A 139 -11.23 -11.37 13.23
CA PRO A 139 -9.81 -11.12 13.47
C PRO A 139 -9.15 -10.40 12.29
N PHE A 140 -8.29 -9.43 12.58
CA PHE A 140 -7.62 -8.57 11.59
C PHE A 140 -7.11 -9.36 10.36
N LYS A 141 -6.46 -10.51 10.55
CA LYS A 141 -5.93 -11.34 9.46
C LYS A 141 -6.97 -11.71 8.41
N TRP A 142 -8.20 -11.99 8.83
CA TRP A 142 -9.29 -12.39 7.93
C TRP A 142 -9.89 -11.17 7.26
N SER A 143 -10.19 -10.11 8.02
CA SER A 143 -10.71 -8.84 7.48
C SER A 143 -9.74 -8.26 6.44
N TYR A 144 -8.45 -8.24 6.75
CA TYR A 144 -7.39 -7.78 5.84
C TYR A 144 -7.31 -8.66 4.58
N SER A 145 -7.35 -9.99 4.74
CA SER A 145 -7.33 -10.92 3.59
C SER A 145 -8.55 -10.73 2.68
N VAL A 146 -9.72 -10.45 3.25
CA VAL A 146 -10.94 -10.16 2.49
C VAL A 146 -10.82 -8.84 1.72
N VAL A 147 -10.31 -7.78 2.35
CA VAL A 147 -10.08 -6.49 1.68
C VAL A 147 -9.07 -6.66 0.54
N GLN A 148 -7.96 -7.37 0.77
CA GLN A 148 -6.95 -7.61 -0.26
C GLN A 148 -7.49 -8.51 -1.38
N GLY A 149 -8.15 -9.62 -1.05
CA GLY A 149 -8.71 -10.54 -2.04
C GLY A 149 -9.83 -9.90 -2.86
N GLY A 150 -10.75 -9.20 -2.20
CA GLY A 150 -11.82 -8.45 -2.86
C GLY A 150 -11.29 -7.34 -3.75
N GLY A 151 -10.31 -6.56 -3.27
CA GLY A 151 -9.65 -5.52 -4.06
C GLY A 151 -8.95 -6.08 -5.29
N ALA A 152 -8.22 -7.20 -5.15
CA ALA A 152 -7.58 -7.86 -6.28
C ALA A 152 -8.60 -8.34 -7.33
N LEU A 153 -9.72 -8.92 -6.89
CA LEU A 153 -10.79 -9.38 -7.79
C LEU A 153 -11.45 -8.21 -8.54
N VAL A 154 -11.81 -7.14 -7.82
CA VAL A 154 -12.41 -5.93 -8.42
C VAL A 154 -11.43 -5.31 -9.41
N GLY A 155 -10.17 -5.11 -9.01
CA GLY A 155 -9.16 -4.53 -9.88
C GLY A 155 -8.92 -5.36 -11.12
N TRP A 156 -8.86 -6.70 -10.99
CA TRP A 156 -8.72 -7.60 -12.14
C TRP A 156 -9.91 -7.51 -13.11
N TRP A 157 -11.14 -7.49 -12.59
CA TRP A 157 -12.32 -7.27 -13.42
C TRP A 157 -12.34 -5.91 -14.12
N CYS A 158 -11.74 -4.90 -13.51
CA CYS A 158 -11.58 -3.57 -14.09
C CYS A 158 -10.34 -3.44 -15.00
N GLY A 159 -9.60 -4.53 -15.25
CA GLY A 159 -8.50 -4.57 -16.22
C GLY A 159 -7.09 -4.46 -15.64
N ALA A 160 -6.92 -4.42 -14.32
CA ALA A 160 -5.60 -4.48 -13.71
C ALA A 160 -4.97 -5.88 -13.82
N ALA A 161 -3.64 -5.92 -13.93
CA ALA A 161 -2.90 -7.17 -13.92
C ALA A 161 -2.97 -7.88 -12.55
N VAL A 162 -3.24 -9.18 -12.57
CA VAL A 162 -3.05 -10.11 -11.45
C VAL A 162 -2.19 -11.26 -11.94
N GLY A 163 -1.16 -11.60 -11.18
CA GLY A 163 -0.15 -12.55 -11.65
C GLY A 163 0.88 -12.94 -10.59
N PRO A 164 2.07 -13.40 -11.02
CA PRO A 164 3.14 -13.84 -10.11
C PRO A 164 3.53 -12.78 -9.07
N GLY A 165 3.49 -11.49 -9.43
CA GLY A 165 3.74 -10.38 -8.52
C GLY A 165 2.79 -10.35 -7.33
N THR A 166 1.50 -10.63 -7.55
CA THR A 166 0.50 -10.70 -6.47
C THR A 166 0.84 -11.80 -5.46
N VAL A 167 1.23 -12.98 -5.96
CA VAL A 167 1.66 -14.10 -5.11
C VAL A 167 2.92 -13.73 -4.33
N LEU A 168 3.91 -13.14 -5.00
CA LEU A 168 5.15 -12.73 -4.36
C LEU A 168 4.90 -11.66 -3.28
N VAL A 169 4.01 -10.69 -3.53
CA VAL A 169 3.66 -9.67 -2.53
C VAL A 169 3.06 -10.32 -1.28
N ILE A 170 2.14 -11.28 -1.44
CA ILE A 170 1.51 -11.99 -0.31
C ILE A 170 2.55 -12.73 0.54
N PHE A 171 3.51 -13.41 -0.07
CA PHE A 171 4.45 -14.29 0.66
C PHE A 171 5.76 -13.61 1.07
N LEU A 172 6.28 -12.66 0.30
CA LEU A 172 7.62 -12.09 0.50
C LEU A 172 7.59 -10.71 1.16
N LEU A 173 6.56 -9.89 0.94
CA LEU A 173 6.58 -8.51 1.42
C LEU A 173 6.63 -8.45 2.96
N GLY A 174 5.82 -9.26 3.64
CA GLY A 174 5.81 -9.34 5.11
C GLY A 174 7.18 -9.71 5.70
N PRO A 175 7.75 -10.87 5.33
CA PRO A 175 9.09 -11.26 5.79
C PRO A 175 10.19 -10.24 5.49
N LEU A 176 10.13 -9.55 4.34
CA LEU A 176 11.09 -8.50 4.00
C LEU A 176 10.95 -7.26 4.90
N VAL A 177 9.73 -6.83 5.19
CA VAL A 177 9.45 -5.73 6.14
C VAL A 177 9.96 -6.09 7.54
N ASP A 178 9.71 -7.32 8.00
CA ASP A 178 10.21 -7.80 9.29
C ASP A 178 11.74 -7.86 9.34
N LEU A 179 12.38 -8.35 8.27
CA LEU A 179 13.84 -8.39 8.17
C LEU A 179 14.46 -6.99 8.23
N LEU A 180 13.90 -6.03 7.48
CA LEU A 180 14.41 -4.66 7.42
C LEU A 180 14.16 -3.91 8.74
N SER A 181 12.98 -4.04 9.33
CA SER A 181 12.67 -3.41 10.62
C SER A 181 13.52 -3.98 11.76
N GLY A 182 13.83 -5.27 11.74
CA GLY A 182 14.74 -5.90 12.69
C GLY A 182 16.22 -5.50 12.50
N ARG A 183 16.62 -5.19 11.27
CA ARG A 183 18.02 -4.86 10.94
C ARG A 183 18.35 -3.38 11.03
N PHE A 184 17.38 -2.49 10.82
CA PHE A 184 17.58 -1.05 10.84
C PHE A 184 16.78 -0.38 11.97
N ARG A 185 17.49 0.17 12.96
CA ARG A 185 16.89 0.93 14.08
C ARG A 185 15.99 2.09 13.65
N VAL A 186 16.26 2.69 12.48
CA VAL A 186 15.43 3.79 11.95
C VAL A 186 14.05 3.31 11.47
N LEU A 187 13.95 2.01 11.15
CA LEU A 187 12.74 1.32 10.70
C LEU A 187 12.17 0.41 11.80
N SER A 188 12.65 0.54 13.05
CA SER A 188 12.15 -0.30 14.15
C SER A 188 10.69 0.05 14.42
N ILE A 189 9.82 -0.93 14.22
CA ILE A 189 8.39 -0.82 14.51
C ILE A 189 8.23 -0.99 16.02
N ASP A 190 7.76 0.04 16.71
CA ASP A 190 7.47 -0.05 18.13
C ASP A 190 6.20 -0.92 18.33
N ARG A 191 6.40 -2.20 18.63
CA ARG A 191 5.33 -3.15 18.91
C ARG A 191 4.78 -3.04 20.34
N SER A 192 5.18 -2.03 21.12
CA SER A 192 4.91 -2.02 22.55
C SER A 192 3.44 -1.82 22.93
N GLY A 193 2.58 -1.32 22.03
CA GLY A 193 1.13 -1.21 22.28
C GLY A 193 0.75 -0.48 23.58
N ARG A 194 1.69 0.28 24.16
CA ARG A 194 1.51 1.00 25.42
C ARG A 194 1.31 2.46 25.08
N PRO A 195 0.24 3.12 25.55
CA PRO A 195 0.13 4.55 25.45
C PRO A 195 1.38 5.16 26.11
N ALA A 196 2.05 6.07 25.39
CA ALA A 196 3.09 6.89 25.97
C ALA A 196 2.49 7.61 27.18
N SER A 197 3.01 7.30 28.36
CA SER A 197 2.66 7.93 29.64
C SER A 197 3.13 9.38 29.68
#